data_AF-A0A429E2I2-F1
#
_entry.id   AF-A0A429E2I2-F1
#
_cell.length_a   1.000
_cell.length_b   1.000
_cell.length_c   1.000
_cell.angle_alpha   90.00
_cell.angle_beta   90.00
_cell.angle_gamma   90.00
#
_symmetry.space_group_name_H-M   'P 1'
#
loop_
_entity.id
_entity.type
_entity.pdbx_description
1 polymer ?
#
loop_
_entity_poly.entity_id
_entity_poly.type
_entity_poly.pdbx_seq_one_letter_code
_entity_poly.pdbx_strand_id
1 'polypeptide(L)'
;MRRPLTPRWRKLVLVVHVVSSLGWLGITMVNAVLTFTSVFTDDARRQHAAILMMEQIGGYLLLPVSLTALISGIVLSVGTKWGLIRYKWVAIKLVLTLIAVGLTLFSLLPGISELAAAAESTMDGVFVEAGRRVDGFYPIVVSTTMYVTMTVLSVYKPGGKTPYGRRVTAARVRDRQPA
;
A
#
# COMPACT_ATOMS: atom_id res chain seq x y z
N MET A 1 12.14 23.71 15.35
CA MET A 1 11.68 22.86 16.48
C MET A 1 10.69 21.81 15.96
N ARG A 2 11.00 20.50 16.02
CA ARG A 2 9.98 19.46 15.77
C ARG A 2 9.44 19.01 17.13
N ARG A 3 8.24 19.46 17.51
CA ARG A 3 7.58 18.97 18.74
C ARG A 3 7.14 17.52 18.48
N PRO A 4 7.61 16.54 19.28
CA PRO A 4 7.17 15.16 19.13
C PRO A 4 5.66 15.06 19.41
N LEU A 5 4.96 14.16 18.71
CA LEU A 5 3.55 13.89 19.00
C LEU A 5 3.38 13.49 20.46
N THR A 6 2.31 13.96 21.10
CA THR A 6 2.00 13.51 22.47
C THR A 6 1.75 12.00 22.45
N PRO A 7 2.00 11.28 23.57
CA PRO A 7 1.89 9.83 23.60
C PRO A 7 0.53 9.28 23.17
N ARG A 8 -0.57 10.01 23.45
CA ARG A 8 -1.94 9.65 23.06
C ARG A 8 -2.14 9.74 21.55
N TRP A 9 -1.79 10.88 20.93
CA TRP A 9 -1.88 11.06 19.48
C TRP A 9 -1.00 10.07 18.72
N ARG A 10 0.21 9.77 19.22
CA ARG A 10 1.07 8.76 18.62
C ARG A 10 0.42 7.39 18.56
N LYS A 11 -0.26 6.96 19.63
CA LYS A 11 -0.97 5.68 19.66
C LYS A 11 -2.13 5.67 18.67
N LEU A 12 -2.91 6.75 18.59
CA LEU A 12 -4.02 6.85 17.64
C LEU A 12 -3.53 6.75 16.19
N VAL A 13 -2.52 7.55 15.81
CA VAL A 13 -1.97 7.49 14.44
C VAL A 13 -1.37 6.11 14.15
N LEU A 14 -0.76 5.45 15.15
CA LEU A 14 -0.27 4.09 14.99
C LEU A 14 -1.39 3.10 14.71
N VAL A 15 -2.51 3.17 15.44
CA VAL A 15 -3.69 2.33 15.17
C VAL A 15 -4.22 2.59 13.76
N VAL A 16 -4.40 3.85 13.38
CA VAL A 16 -4.85 4.21 12.02
C VAL A 16 -3.91 3.66 10.95
N HIS A 17 -2.59 3.79 11.13
CA HIS A 17 -1.59 3.27 10.20
C HIS A 17 -1.64 1.74 10.07
N VAL A 18 -1.77 1.04 11.19
CA VAL A 18 -1.83 -0.43 11.21
C VAL A 18 -3.12 -0.93 10.57
N VAL A 19 -4.27 -0.36 10.96
CA VAL A 19 -5.59 -0.73 10.40
C VAL A 19 -5.64 -0.46 8.91
N SER A 20 -5.17 0.70 8.44
CA SER A 20 -5.13 1.01 7.01
C SER A 20 -4.15 0.11 6.24
N SER A 21 -2.97 -0.19 6.79
CA SER A 21 -2.01 -1.11 6.14
C SER A 21 -2.57 -2.53 6.02
N LEU A 22 -3.21 -3.05 7.07
CA LEU A 22 -3.86 -4.36 7.06
C LEU A 22 -5.07 -4.38 6.13
N GLY A 23 -5.88 -3.31 6.15
CA GLY A 23 -7.01 -3.15 5.24
C GLY A 23 -6.55 -3.15 3.79
N TRP A 24 -5.42 -2.51 3.48
CA TRP A 24 -4.88 -2.50 2.12
C TRP A 24 -4.49 -3.91 1.66
N LEU A 25 -3.79 -4.67 2.51
CA LEU A 25 -3.48 -6.08 2.22
C LEU A 25 -4.75 -6.94 2.08
N GLY A 26 -5.76 -6.71 2.93
CA GLY A 26 -7.05 -7.39 2.84
C GLY A 26 -7.76 -7.13 1.51
N ILE A 27 -7.77 -5.89 1.03
CA ILE A 27 -8.31 -5.54 -0.29
C ILE A 27 -7.57 -6.27 -1.41
N THR A 28 -6.24 -6.40 -1.32
CA THR A 28 -5.47 -7.19 -2.28
C THR A 28 -5.87 -8.66 -2.28
N MET A 29 -6.11 -9.26 -1.11
CA MET A 29 -6.55 -10.65 -1.02
C MET A 29 -7.96 -10.85 -1.58
N VAL A 30 -8.89 -9.92 -1.33
CA VAL A 30 -10.23 -9.96 -1.93
C VAL A 30 -10.13 -9.85 -3.46
N ASN A 31 -9.35 -8.90 -3.97
CA ASN A 31 -9.11 -8.79 -5.42
C ASN A 31 -8.45 -10.06 -5.99
N ALA A 32 -7.58 -10.75 -5.25
CA ALA A 32 -7.02 -12.02 -5.68
C ALA A 32 -8.08 -13.10 -5.92
N VAL A 33 -9.06 -13.20 -5.01
CA VAL A 33 -10.18 -14.13 -5.15
C VAL A 33 -11.09 -13.74 -6.32
N LEU A 34 -11.35 -12.44 -6.50
CA LEU A 34 -12.13 -11.96 -7.63
C LEU A 34 -11.41 -12.22 -8.95
N THR A 35 -10.09 -12.01 -9.03
CA THR A 35 -9.29 -12.23 -10.25
C THR A 35 -9.28 -13.71 -10.58
N PHE A 36 -9.10 -14.57 -9.57
CA PHE A 36 -9.24 -16.00 -9.75
C PHE A 36 -10.63 -16.38 -10.29
N THR A 37 -11.68 -15.81 -9.72
CA THR A 37 -13.05 -16.06 -10.19
C THR A 37 -13.22 -15.60 -11.64
N SER A 38 -12.74 -14.39 -11.98
CA SER A 38 -12.81 -13.84 -13.33
C SER A 38 -12.09 -14.72 -14.36
N VAL A 39 -10.94 -15.27 -13.98
CA VAL A 39 -10.08 -16.04 -14.90
C VAL A 39 -10.60 -17.45 -15.12
N PHE A 40 -11.04 -18.13 -14.05
CA PHE A 40 -11.26 -19.57 -14.04
C PHE A 40 -12.71 -20.00 -13.96
N THR A 41 -13.68 -19.09 -13.84
CA THR A 41 -15.09 -19.47 -13.81
C THR A 41 -15.61 -19.89 -15.19
N ASP A 42 -16.48 -20.90 -15.21
CA ASP A 42 -17.23 -21.32 -16.40
C ASP A 42 -18.59 -20.62 -16.54
N ASP A 43 -18.89 -19.65 -15.66
CA ASP A 43 -20.14 -18.89 -15.64
C ASP A 43 -19.86 -17.41 -15.97
N ALA A 44 -20.23 -16.98 -17.17
CA ALA A 44 -20.02 -15.61 -17.63
C ALA A 44 -20.65 -14.57 -16.69
N ARG A 45 -21.80 -14.88 -16.06
CA ARG A 45 -22.44 -13.96 -15.11
C ARG A 45 -21.59 -13.78 -13.86
N ARG A 46 -20.97 -14.85 -13.35
CA ARG A 46 -20.04 -14.77 -12.21
C ARG A 46 -18.77 -14.01 -12.58
N GLN A 47 -18.26 -14.18 -13.79
CA GLN A 47 -17.10 -13.43 -14.27
C GLN A 47 -17.40 -11.92 -14.26
N HIS A 48 -18.52 -11.51 -14.87
CA HIS A 48 -18.94 -10.11 -14.91
C HIS A 48 -19.09 -9.54 -13.50
N ALA A 49 -19.79 -10.25 -12.61
CA ALA A 49 -19.93 -9.83 -11.22
C ALA A 49 -18.58 -9.66 -10.52
N ALA A 50 -17.63 -10.58 -10.74
CA ALA A 50 -16.30 -10.49 -10.15
C ALA A 50 -15.53 -9.25 -10.64
N ILE A 51 -15.55 -8.98 -11.96
CA ILE A 51 -14.91 -7.81 -12.57
C ILE A 51 -15.49 -6.50 -12.02
N LEU A 52 -16.82 -6.36 -12.03
CA LEU A 52 -17.49 -5.14 -11.54
C LEU A 52 -17.22 -4.90 -10.05
N MET A 53 -17.13 -5.98 -9.24
CA MET A 53 -16.76 -5.85 -7.83
C MET A 53 -15.30 -5.44 -7.62
N MET A 54 -14.36 -5.83 -8.50
CA MET A 54 -12.99 -5.32 -8.42
C MET A 54 -12.97 -3.80 -8.58
N GLU A 55 -13.74 -3.27 -9.54
CA GLU A 55 -13.82 -1.82 -9.77
C GLU A 55 -14.42 -1.09 -8.57
N GLN A 56 -15.54 -1.59 -8.04
CA GLN A 56 -16.18 -1.01 -6.87
C GLN A 56 -15.23 -0.98 -5.66
N ILE A 57 -14.57 -2.11 -5.36
CA ILE A 57 -13.62 -2.20 -4.25
C ILE A 57 -12.41 -1.28 -4.50
N GLY A 58 -11.91 -1.25 -5.73
CA GLY A 58 -10.83 -0.38 -6.18
C GLY A 58 -11.17 1.10 -5.94
N GLY A 59 -12.27 1.58 -6.50
CA GLY A 59 -12.69 2.97 -6.42
C GLY A 59 -12.97 3.42 -4.99
N TYR A 60 -13.74 2.64 -4.23
CA TYR A 60 -14.22 3.07 -2.91
C TYR A 60 -13.25 2.82 -1.77
N LEU A 61 -12.43 1.76 -1.82
CA LEU A 61 -11.60 1.36 -0.68
C LEU A 61 -10.11 1.53 -0.95
N LEU A 62 -9.63 1.14 -2.14
CA LEU A 62 -8.20 1.07 -2.40
C LEU A 62 -7.52 2.43 -2.31
N LEU A 63 -8.13 3.46 -2.90
CA LEU A 63 -7.62 4.83 -2.86
C LEU A 63 -7.58 5.43 -1.43
N PRO A 64 -8.70 5.52 -0.69
CA PRO A 64 -8.66 6.14 0.64
C PRO A 64 -7.80 5.36 1.63
N VAL A 65 -7.79 4.03 1.57
CA VAL A 65 -6.98 3.19 2.48
C VAL A 65 -5.49 3.36 2.20
N SER A 66 -5.07 3.36 0.94
CA SER A 66 -3.66 3.53 0.56
C SER A 66 -3.13 4.92 0.94
N LEU A 67 -3.90 5.97 0.71
CA LEU A 67 -3.56 7.33 1.13
C LEU A 67 -3.51 7.46 2.66
N THR A 68 -4.46 6.85 3.37
CA THR A 68 -4.47 6.84 4.84
C THR A 68 -3.20 6.16 5.38
N ALA A 69 -2.80 5.03 4.80
CA ALA A 69 -1.58 4.32 5.18
C ALA A 69 -0.33 5.17 4.93
N LEU A 70 -0.23 5.84 3.77
CA LEU A 70 0.88 6.72 3.42
C LEU A 70 0.97 7.94 4.35
N ILE A 71 -0.12 8.68 4.51
CA ILE A 71 -0.17 9.91 5.33
C ILE A 71 0.15 9.58 6.79
N SER A 72 -0.50 8.56 7.36
CA SER A 72 -0.24 8.13 8.73
C SER A 72 1.21 7.65 8.93
N GLY A 73 1.79 6.97 7.93
CA GLY A 73 3.20 6.56 7.94
C GLY A 73 4.17 7.74 7.94
N ILE A 74 3.87 8.79 7.16
CA ILE A 74 4.63 10.05 7.16
C ILE A 74 4.52 10.74 8.52
N VAL A 75 3.31 10.87 9.06
CA VAL A 75 3.06 11.51 10.37
C VAL A 75 3.80 10.77 11.48
N LEU A 76 3.77 9.43 11.51
CA LEU A 76 4.54 8.63 12.47
C LEU A 76 6.05 8.83 12.30
N SER A 77 6.54 8.86 11.06
CA SER A 77 7.96 9.04 10.77
C SER A 77 8.46 10.41 11.20
N VAL A 78 7.68 11.48 10.98
CA VAL A 78 8.01 12.85 11.39
C VAL A 78 7.84 13.06 12.90
N GLY A 79 6.77 12.52 13.48
CA GLY A 79 6.35 12.75 14.86
C GLY A 79 7.09 11.90 15.90
N THR A 80 7.93 10.96 15.46
CA THR A 80 8.71 10.08 16.35
C THR A 80 10.22 10.24 16.16
N LYS A 81 10.99 9.60 17.06
CA LYS A 81 12.47 9.62 17.02
C LYS A 81 13.08 9.04 15.75
N TRP A 82 12.29 8.31 14.95
CA TRP A 82 12.73 7.62 13.75
C TRP A 82 13.07 8.61 12.64
N GLY A 83 12.23 9.58 12.32
CA GLY A 83 12.45 10.49 11.18
C GLY A 83 12.34 9.77 9.82
N LEU A 84 11.85 10.46 8.78
CA LEU A 84 11.63 9.84 7.44
C LEU A 84 12.88 9.17 6.85
N ILE A 85 14.04 9.83 6.95
CA ILE A 85 15.28 9.40 6.26
C ILE A 85 16.41 9.13 7.25
N ARG A 86 16.15 9.01 8.58
CA ARG A 86 17.26 8.78 9.52
C ARG A 86 17.66 7.31 9.62
N TYR A 87 16.77 6.39 9.27
CA TYR A 87 17.02 4.95 9.28
C TYR A 87 16.73 4.37 7.90
N LYS A 88 17.62 3.48 7.43
CA LYS A 88 17.52 2.92 6.08
C LYS A 88 16.19 2.18 5.87
N TRP A 89 15.78 1.35 6.83
CA TRP A 89 14.53 0.60 6.75
C TRP A 89 13.28 1.49 6.65
N VAL A 90 13.26 2.65 7.34
CA VAL A 90 12.13 3.60 7.26
C VAL A 90 12.06 4.22 5.85
N ALA A 91 13.21 4.63 5.32
CA ALA A 91 13.29 5.24 3.99
C ALA A 91 12.89 4.23 2.90
N ILE A 92 13.39 2.99 2.96
CA ILE A 92 13.03 1.93 2.02
C ILE A 92 11.52 1.65 2.10
N LYS A 93 10.96 1.51 3.31
CA LYS A 93 9.51 1.29 3.48
C LYS A 93 8.71 2.43 2.85
N LEU A 94 9.09 3.69 3.09
CA LEU A 94 8.41 4.84 2.52
C LEU A 94 8.47 4.84 0.98
N VAL A 95 9.63 4.57 0.40
CA VAL A 95 9.79 4.48 -1.06
C VAL A 95 8.91 3.36 -1.63
N LEU A 96 8.93 2.18 -1.02
CA LEU A 96 8.05 1.08 -1.44
C LEU A 96 6.58 1.48 -1.33
N THR A 97 6.16 2.17 -0.26
CA THR A 97 4.78 2.65 -0.10
C THR A 97 4.41 3.65 -1.18
N LEU A 98 5.29 4.61 -1.51
CA LEU A 98 5.07 5.57 -2.58
C LEU A 98 4.94 4.87 -3.94
N ILE A 99 5.79 3.89 -4.24
CA ILE A 99 5.70 3.08 -5.46
C ILE A 99 4.36 2.33 -5.48
N ALA A 100 3.96 1.70 -4.37
CA ALA A 100 2.69 0.96 -4.31
C ALA A 100 1.47 1.87 -4.53
N VAL A 101 1.46 3.08 -3.94
CA VAL A 101 0.41 4.08 -4.18
C VAL A 101 0.42 4.54 -5.64
N GLY A 102 1.59 4.80 -6.21
CA GLY A 102 1.73 5.19 -7.61
C GLY A 102 1.23 4.11 -8.57
N LEU A 103 1.65 2.85 -8.39
CA LEU A 103 1.16 1.71 -9.17
C LEU A 103 -0.35 1.53 -9.02
N THR A 104 -0.88 1.77 -7.82
CA THR A 104 -2.33 1.71 -7.59
C THR A 104 -3.07 2.75 -8.44
N LEU A 105 -2.61 4.01 -8.39
CA LEU A 105 -3.26 5.14 -9.04
C LEU A 105 -3.14 5.12 -10.56
N PHE A 106 -1.95 4.80 -11.07
CA PHE A 106 -1.60 5.00 -12.47
C PHE A 106 -1.63 3.72 -13.30
N SER A 107 -1.77 2.55 -12.66
CA SER A 107 -1.78 1.26 -13.37
C SER A 107 -2.96 0.38 -12.94
N LEU A 108 -3.11 0.11 -11.65
CA LEU A 108 -4.13 -0.83 -11.18
C LEU A 108 -5.55 -0.31 -11.34
N LEU A 109 -5.85 0.90 -10.84
CA LEU A 109 -7.20 1.48 -10.94
C LEU A 109 -7.64 1.68 -12.40
N PRO A 110 -6.83 2.30 -13.28
CA PRO A 110 -7.20 2.41 -14.69
C PRO A 110 -7.42 1.04 -15.36
N GLY A 111 -6.54 0.07 -15.12
CA GLY A 111 -6.69 -1.27 -15.72
C GLY A 111 -7.93 -2.02 -15.25
N ILE A 112 -8.33 -1.86 -13.98
CA ILE A 112 -9.58 -2.43 -13.47
C ILE A 112 -10.79 -1.73 -14.10
N SER A 113 -10.78 -0.40 -14.21
CA SER A 113 -11.89 0.35 -14.86
C SER A 113 -12.01 0.05 -16.35
N GLU A 114 -10.92 -0.11 -17.07
CA GLU A 114 -10.95 -0.57 -18.47
C GLU A 114 -11.57 -1.97 -18.58
N LEU A 115 -11.20 -2.89 -17.68
CA LEU A 115 -11.77 -4.23 -17.64
C LEU A 115 -13.26 -4.23 -17.29
N ALA A 116 -13.69 -3.35 -16.39
CA ALA A 116 -15.08 -3.19 -16.02
C ALA A 116 -15.93 -2.58 -17.14
N ALA A 117 -15.42 -1.54 -17.83
CA ALA A 117 -16.06 -1.01 -19.03
C ALA A 117 -16.20 -2.06 -20.14
N ALA A 118 -15.22 -2.97 -20.27
CA ALA A 118 -15.32 -4.10 -21.18
C ALA A 118 -16.43 -5.09 -20.74
N ALA A 119 -16.59 -5.33 -19.44
CA ALA A 119 -17.71 -6.13 -18.92
C ALA A 119 -19.07 -5.49 -19.21
N GLU A 120 -19.23 -4.19 -18.94
CA GLU A 120 -20.49 -3.47 -19.18
C GLU A 120 -20.91 -3.42 -20.66
N SER A 121 -19.95 -3.41 -21.57
CA SER A 121 -20.19 -3.42 -23.03
C SER A 121 -20.33 -4.82 -23.63
N THR A 122 -20.04 -5.87 -22.85
CA THR A 122 -20.17 -7.27 -23.28
C THR A 122 -21.60 -7.76 -23.04
N MET A 123 -22.16 -8.47 -24.02
CA MET A 123 -23.52 -9.03 -23.88
C MET A 123 -23.64 -10.01 -22.72
N ASP A 124 -24.81 -10.04 -22.10
CA ASP A 124 -25.15 -11.01 -21.06
C ASP A 124 -24.88 -12.44 -21.52
N GLY A 125 -24.18 -13.22 -20.68
CA GLY A 125 -23.84 -14.61 -20.95
C GLY A 125 -22.59 -14.81 -21.83
N VAL A 126 -21.94 -13.73 -22.28
CA VAL A 126 -20.66 -13.77 -23.01
C VAL A 126 -19.51 -13.41 -22.08
N PHE A 127 -18.40 -14.15 -22.17
CA PHE A 127 -17.21 -13.87 -21.38
C PHE A 127 -16.48 -12.60 -21.86
N VAL A 128 -15.88 -11.89 -20.91
CA VAL A 128 -14.91 -10.84 -21.17
C VAL A 128 -13.55 -11.51 -21.35
N GLU A 129 -13.06 -11.59 -22.59
CA GLU A 129 -11.79 -12.27 -22.89
C GLU A 129 -10.59 -11.66 -22.12
N ALA A 130 -10.58 -10.35 -21.94
CA ALA A 130 -9.57 -9.68 -21.12
C ALA A 130 -9.59 -10.15 -19.64
N GLY A 131 -10.77 -10.49 -19.11
CA GLY A 131 -10.94 -10.99 -17.75
C GLY A 131 -10.50 -12.44 -17.56
N ARG A 132 -10.23 -13.17 -18.65
CA ARG A 132 -9.71 -14.55 -18.63
C ARG A 132 -8.19 -14.63 -18.64
N ARG A 133 -7.51 -13.49 -18.76
CA ARG A 133 -6.06 -13.48 -18.86
C ARG A 133 -5.41 -13.65 -17.48
N VAL A 134 -4.41 -14.51 -17.43
CA VAL A 134 -3.64 -14.78 -16.21
C VAL A 134 -2.74 -13.60 -15.78
N ASP A 135 -2.53 -12.64 -16.67
CA ASP A 135 -1.80 -11.40 -16.38
C ASP A 135 -2.49 -10.54 -15.31
N GLY A 136 -3.81 -10.72 -15.11
CA GLY A 136 -4.56 -10.12 -14.00
C GLY A 136 -3.99 -10.45 -12.62
N PHE A 137 -3.18 -11.51 -12.48
CA PHE A 137 -2.50 -11.84 -11.22
C PHE A 137 -1.22 -11.02 -10.96
N TYR A 138 -0.63 -10.36 -11.96
CA TYR A 138 0.61 -9.60 -11.76
C TYR A 138 0.48 -8.51 -10.69
N PRO A 139 -0.56 -7.66 -10.66
CA PRO A 139 -0.71 -6.64 -9.62
C PRO A 139 -0.83 -7.25 -8.21
N ILE A 140 -1.48 -8.41 -8.08
CA ILE A 140 -1.66 -9.12 -6.81
C ILE A 140 -0.32 -9.64 -6.30
N VAL A 141 0.47 -10.31 -7.15
CA VAL A 141 1.78 -10.86 -6.77
C VAL A 141 2.75 -9.74 -6.40
N VAL A 142 2.82 -8.68 -7.22
CA VAL A 142 3.70 -7.53 -6.98
C VAL A 142 3.33 -6.83 -5.68
N SER A 143 2.06 -6.46 -5.50
CA SER A 143 1.61 -5.74 -4.30
C SER A 143 1.78 -6.58 -3.02
N THR A 144 1.41 -7.86 -3.05
CA THR A 144 1.58 -8.76 -1.89
C THR A 144 3.05 -8.89 -1.51
N THR A 145 3.94 -9.08 -2.48
CA THR A 145 5.39 -9.16 -2.25
C THR A 145 5.92 -7.87 -1.62
N MET A 146 5.49 -6.71 -2.13
CA MET A 146 5.84 -5.42 -1.55
C MET A 146 5.36 -5.27 -0.10
N TYR A 147 4.10 -5.62 0.20
CA TYR A 147 3.55 -5.49 1.55
C TYR A 147 4.18 -6.45 2.55
N VAL A 148 4.46 -7.69 2.14
CA VAL A 148 5.21 -8.65 2.96
C VAL A 148 6.62 -8.12 3.25
N THR A 149 7.33 -7.62 2.22
CA THR A 149 8.65 -7.01 2.39
C THR A 149 8.61 -5.83 3.36
N MET A 150 7.65 -4.91 3.21
CA MET A 150 7.47 -3.79 4.14
C MET A 150 7.20 -4.25 5.58
N THR A 151 6.46 -5.35 5.75
CA THR A 151 6.14 -5.94 7.05
C THR A 151 7.40 -6.53 7.69
N VAL A 152 8.16 -7.34 6.95
CA VAL A 152 9.46 -7.89 7.38
C VAL A 152 10.42 -6.77 7.78
N LEU A 153 10.55 -5.72 6.96
CA LEU A 153 11.37 -4.55 7.28
C LEU A 153 10.90 -3.84 8.57
N SER A 154 9.59 -3.82 8.84
CA SER A 154 9.03 -3.18 10.04
C SER A 154 9.29 -3.97 11.32
N VAL A 155 9.33 -5.30 11.22
CA VAL A 155 9.57 -6.21 12.35
C VAL A 155 11.07 -6.30 12.66
N TYR A 156 11.89 -6.68 11.68
CA TYR A 156 13.32 -6.92 11.87
C TYR A 156 14.16 -5.65 11.88
N LYS A 157 13.65 -4.54 11.30
CA LYS A 157 14.32 -3.22 11.23
C LYS A 157 15.79 -3.32 10.79
N PRO A 158 16.08 -3.99 9.66
CA PRO A 158 17.44 -4.21 9.24
C PRO A 158 18.13 -2.89 8.89
N GLY A 159 19.39 -2.75 9.31
CA GLY A 159 20.24 -1.61 8.98
C GLY A 159 20.08 -0.41 9.92
N GLY A 160 21.23 0.10 10.39
CA GLY A 160 21.32 1.25 11.27
C GLY A 160 20.97 2.59 10.61
N LYS A 161 21.48 3.67 11.21
CA LYS A 161 21.20 5.04 10.74
C LYS A 161 21.77 5.31 9.34
N THR A 162 21.06 6.10 8.55
CA THR A 162 21.56 6.66 7.28
C THR A 162 22.72 7.65 7.54
N PRO A 163 23.52 8.01 6.52
CA PRO A 163 24.56 9.04 6.66
C PRO A 163 23.99 10.36 7.24
N TYR A 164 22.80 10.77 6.78
CA TYR A 164 22.08 11.91 7.34
C TYR A 164 21.73 11.73 8.83
N GLY A 165 21.18 10.56 9.20
CA GLY A 165 20.84 10.24 10.60
C GLY A 165 22.05 10.22 11.53
N ARG A 166 23.22 9.80 11.04
CA ARG A 166 24.50 9.86 11.78
C ARG A 166 24.95 11.31 12.01
N ARG A 167 24.94 12.15 10.97
CA ARG A 167 25.31 13.57 11.06
C ARG A 167 24.44 14.34 12.06
N VAL A 168 23.11 14.15 12.01
CA VAL A 168 22.16 14.79 12.95
C VAL A 168 22.37 14.32 14.39
N THR A 169 22.72 13.05 14.60
CA THR A 169 23.03 12.55 15.95
C THR A 169 24.33 13.18 16.47
N ALA A 170 25.38 13.23 15.64
CA ALA A 170 26.67 13.79 16.02
C ALA A 170 26.58 15.29 16.38
N ALA A 171 25.85 16.08 15.59
CA ALA A 171 25.64 17.51 15.87
C ALA A 171 24.98 17.75 17.25
N ARG A 172 23.97 16.95 17.62
CA ARG A 172 23.31 17.06 18.93
C ARG A 172 24.18 16.67 20.11
N VAL A 173 25.13 15.76 19.93
CA VAL A 173 26.09 15.38 20.98
C VAL A 173 27.06 16.54 21.20
N ARG A 174 27.54 17.16 20.12
CA ARG A 174 28.42 18.33 20.16
C ARG A 174 27.76 19.53 20.87
N ASP A 175 26.50 19.82 20.60
CA ASP A 175 25.76 20.92 21.25
C ASP A 175 25.52 20.70 22.76
N ARG A 176 25.66 19.46 23.26
CA ARG A 176 25.44 19.10 24.67
C ARG A 176 26.72 19.04 25.50
N GLN A 177 27.87 19.03 24.86
CA GLN A 177 29.17 19.20 25.52
C GLN A 177 29.64 20.63 25.23
N PRO A 178 29.23 21.64 26.02
CA PRO A 178 29.91 22.92 25.98
C PRO A 178 31.36 22.71 26.44
N ALA A 179 32.28 23.37 25.73
CA ALA A 179 33.71 23.39 26.05
C ALA A 179 33.97 23.96 27.46
#